data_AF-A0A932LG18-F1
#
_entry.id   AF-A0A932LG18-F1
#
_cell.length_a   1.000
_cell.length_b   1.000
_cell.length_c   1.000
_cell.angle_alpha   90.00
_cell.angle_beta   90.00
_cell.angle_gamma   90.00
#
_symmetry.space_group_name_H-M   'P 1'
#
loop_
_entity.id
_entity.type
_entity.pdbx_description
1 polymer ?
#
loop_
_entity_poly.entity_id
_entity_poly.type
_entity_poly.pdbx_seq_one_letter_code
_entity_poly.pdbx_strand_id
1 'polypeptide(L)' 'MVEAGHPVDEPWVASAQSVLKSDNSLSDVRPAIERIFSDELANIRAFSERLAPGELPVC' A
#
# COMPACT_ATOMS: atom_id res chain seq x y z
N MET A 1 -7.59 -3.30 9.56
CA MET A 1 -8.62 -2.61 10.36
C MET A 1 -8.46 -1.13 10.11
N VAL A 2 -9.55 -0.38 9.93
CA VAL A 2 -9.54 1.09 9.79
C VAL A 2 -10.30 1.68 10.96
N GLU A 3 -9.86 2.83 11.45
CA GLU A 3 -10.51 3.53 12.57
C GLU A 3 -11.27 4.74 12.03
N ALA A 4 -12.52 4.91 12.48
CA ALA A 4 -13.33 6.06 12.07
C ALA A 4 -12.73 7.35 12.64
N GLY A 5 -12.44 8.31 11.76
CA GLY A 5 -11.85 9.60 12.13
C GLY A 5 -10.33 9.68 11.95
N HIS A 6 -9.66 8.56 11.64
CA HIS A 6 -8.25 8.58 11.25
C HIS A 6 -8.07 8.86 9.74
N PRO A 7 -6.99 9.56 9.35
CA PRO A 7 -6.66 9.76 7.94
C PRO A 7 -6.55 8.42 7.20
N VAL A 8 -7.08 8.37 5.97
CA VAL A 8 -7.09 7.13 5.17
C VAL A 8 -5.71 6.67 4.72
N ASP A 9 -4.75 7.60 4.68
CA ASP A 9 -3.32 7.40 4.45
C ASP A 9 -2.55 6.92 5.68
N GLU A 10 -3.17 6.93 6.86
CA GLU A 10 -2.58 6.46 8.13
C GLU A 10 -3.36 5.27 8.71
N PRO A 11 -3.32 4.09 8.07
CA PRO A 11 -4.05 2.93 8.55
C PRO A 11 -3.46 2.43 9.87
N TRP A 12 -4.32 1.93 10.75
CA TRP A 12 -3.86 1.32 12.01
C TRP A 12 -2.95 0.11 11.78
N VAL A 13 -3.24 -0.67 10.72
CA VAL A 13 -2.40 -1.77 10.27
C VAL A 13 -2.40 -1.81 8.74
N ALA A 14 -1.21 -1.79 8.15
CA ALA A 14 -0.96 -2.17 6.76
C ALA A 14 -0.17 -3.48 6.76
N SER A 15 -0.68 -4.51 6.07
CA SER A 15 -0.05 -5.83 6.03
C SER A 15 0.24 -6.26 4.60
N ALA A 16 1.37 -6.92 4.42
CA ALA A 16 1.71 -7.63 3.19
C ALA A 16 2.10 -9.06 3.50
N GLN A 17 1.64 -9.96 2.63
CA GLN A 17 2.12 -11.33 2.56
C GLN A 17 2.92 -11.46 1.27
N SER A 18 4.12 -12.04 1.37
CA SER A 18 5.03 -12.15 0.23
C SER A 18 5.52 -13.58 0.09
N VAL A 19 5.54 -14.09 -1.14
CA VAL A 19 6.23 -15.32 -1.51
C VAL A 19 7.53 -14.93 -2.18
N LEU A 20 8.64 -15.24 -1.53
CA LEU A 20 9.96 -14.88 -2.01
C LEU A 20 10.46 -15.94 -3.00
N LYS A 21 11.18 -15.50 -4.03
CA LYS A 21 11.98 -16.41 -4.84
C LYS A 21 13.08 -17.02 -3.97
N SER A 22 13.48 -18.25 -4.30
CA SER A 22 14.59 -18.94 -3.64
C SER A 22 15.81 -18.02 -3.51
N ASP A 23 16.51 -18.15 -2.38
CA ASP A 23 17.71 -17.39 -2.00
C ASP A 23 17.52 -15.93 -1.56
N ASN A 24 16.27 -15.44 -1.45
CA ASN A 24 16.01 -14.13 -0.85
C ASN A 24 15.46 -14.30 0.58
N SER A 25 15.95 -13.49 1.52
CA SER A 25 15.38 -13.40 2.86
C SER A 25 14.35 -12.27 2.94
N LEU A 26 13.45 -12.36 3.93
CA LEU A 26 12.49 -11.29 4.18
C LEU A 26 13.19 -9.98 4.55
N SER A 27 14.32 -10.04 5.25
CA SER A 27 15.12 -8.86 5.59
C SER A 27 15.62 -8.09 4.36
N ASP A 28 15.89 -8.78 3.25
CA ASP A 28 16.39 -8.14 2.03
C ASP A 28 15.31 -7.30 1.35
N VAL A 29 14.06 -7.76 1.41
CA VAL A 29 12.92 -7.14 0.71
C VAL A 29 12.06 -6.25 1.60
N ARG A 30 12.14 -6.41 2.93
CA ARG A 30 11.34 -5.66 3.90
C ARG A 30 11.45 -4.15 3.71
N PRO A 31 12.65 -3.53 3.57
CA PRO A 31 12.74 -2.09 3.38
C PRO A 31 12.08 -1.62 2.08
N ALA A 32 12.15 -2.42 1.02
CA ALA A 32 11.50 -2.10 -0.24
C ALA A 32 9.97 -2.17 -0.11
N ILE A 33 9.45 -3.18 0.58
CA ILE A 33 8.01 -3.32 0.87
C ILE A 33 7.53 -2.13 1.71
N GLU A 34 8.23 -1.79 2.80
CA GLU A 34 7.90 -0.64 3.66
C GLU A 34 7.89 0.68 2.86
N ARG A 35 8.86 0.86 1.95
CA ARG A 35 8.90 2.04 1.07
C ARG A 35 7.72 2.09 0.11
N ILE A 36 7.34 0.96 -0.49
CA ILE A 36 6.16 0.89 -1.37
C ILE A 36 4.89 1.28 -0.59
N PHE A 37 4.70 0.76 0.62
CA PHE A 37 3.56 1.17 1.46
C PHE A 37 3.57 2.68 1.74
N SER A 38 4.71 3.23 2.15
CA SER A 38 4.84 4.66 2.43
C SER A 38 4.55 5.51 1.19
N ASP A 39 5.10 5.13 0.04
CA ASP A 39 4.94 5.86 -1.22
C ASP A 39 3.48 5.80 -1.71
N GLU A 40 2.82 4.63 -1.65
CA GLU A 40 1.42 4.48 -2.08
C GLU A 40 0.44 5.22 -1.15
N LEU A 41 0.63 5.11 0.17
CA LEU A 41 -0.23 5.80 1.15
C LEU A 41 -0.10 7.32 1.03
N ALA A 42 1.11 7.85 0.86
CA ALA A 42 1.32 9.28 0.64
C ALA A 42 0.66 9.79 -0.66
N ASN A 43 0.44 8.92 -1.63
CA ASN A 43 -0.15 9.23 -2.93
C ASN A 43 -1.63 8.82 -3.07
N ILE A 44 -2.33 8.52 -1.97
CA ILE A 44 -3.74 8.07 -2.00
C ILE A 44 -4.70 9.07 -2.68
N ARG A 45 -4.35 10.37 -2.69
CA ARG A 45 -5.11 11.39 -3.42
C ARG A 45 -4.99 11.22 -4.94
N ALA A 46 -3.78 10.99 -5.45
CA ALA A 46 -3.56 10.73 -6.87
C ALA A 46 -4.25 9.43 -7.31
N PHE A 47 -4.30 8.41 -6.44
CA PHE A 47 -5.12 7.23 -6.66
C PHE A 47 -6.61 7.59 -6.85
N SER A 48 -7.16 8.43 -5.97
CA SER A 48 -8.56 8.86 -6.04
C SER A 48 -8.88 9.68 -7.30
N GLU A 49 -7.95 10.55 -7.71
CA GLU A 49 -8.05 11.34 -8.94
C GLU A 49 -8.07 10.49 -10.21
N ARG A 50 -7.39 9.34 -10.20
CA ARG A 50 -7.40 8.36 -11.31
C ARG A 50 -8.59 7.41 -11.24
N LEU A 51 -9.06 7.10 -10.03
CA LEU A 51 -10.24 6.27 -9.82
C LEU A 51 -11.51 6.96 -10.30
N ALA A 52 -11.68 8.25 -10.01
CA ALA A 52 -12.88 9.02 -10.36
C ALA A 52 -13.25 9.00 -11.87
N PRO A 53 -12.30 9.18 -12.82
CA PRO A 53 -12.58 9.07 -14.26
C PRO A 53 -12.67 7.62 -14.76
N GLY A 54 -12.46 6.61 -13.92
CA GLY A 54 -12.51 5.19 -14.31
C GLY A 54 -11.23 4.66 -14.95
N GLU A 55 -10.09 5.31 -14.75
CA GLU A 55 -8.79 4.80 -15.24
C GLU A 55 -8.32 3.55 -14.48
N LEU A 56 -8.82 3.38 -13.26
CA LEU A 56 -8.57 2.22 -12.42
C LEU A 56 -9.81 1.33 -12.43
N PRO A 57 -9.69 0.06 -12.87
CA PRO A 57 -10.83 -0.85 -12.91
C PRO A 57 -11.28 -1.15 -11.49
N VAL A 58 -12.56 -0.92 -11.22
CA VAL A 58 -13.28 -1.38 -10.03
C VAL A 58 -14.46 -2.23 -10.47
N CYS A 59 -14.67 -3.32 -9.76
CA CYS A 59 -15.62 -4.38 -10.09
C CYS A 59 -17.07 -3.93 -10.05
#